data_AF-A0A0A0BHV3-F1
#
_entry.id   AF-A0A0A0BHV3-F1
#
_cell.length_a   1.000
_cell.length_b   1.000
_cell.length_c   1.000
_cell.angle_alpha   90.00
_cell.angle_beta   90.00
_cell.angle_gamma   90.00
#
_symmetry.space_group_name_H-M   'P 1'
#
loop_
_entity.id
_entity.type
_entity.pdbx_description
1 polymer ?
#
loop_
_entity_poly.entity_id
_entity_poly.type
_entity_poly.pdbx_seq_one_letter_code
_entity_poly.pdbx_strand_id
1 'polypeptide(L)'
;MDQSTLKQASELGELVYLTELQLILHKQHCDAYYLNLMAEQPKVYLVCSQDAGELAPMLMTVDFDQAAAYMETGETVLDAPLADALCVWLEHFVVAHYIPAAPKKRKRRKWHDADKGETT
;
A
#
# COMPACT_ATOMS: atom_id res chain seq x y z
N MET A 1 22.50 2.34 -5.47
CA MET A 1 22.73 0.91 -5.22
C MET A 1 24.18 0.60 -5.51
N ASP A 2 24.88 0.01 -4.56
CA ASP A 2 26.28 -0.38 -4.71
C ASP A 2 26.37 -1.72 -5.47
N GLN A 3 27.25 -1.82 -6.46
CA GLN A 3 27.44 -3.05 -7.23
C GLN A 3 28.02 -4.19 -6.38
N SER A 4 28.67 -3.86 -5.26
CA SER A 4 29.22 -4.85 -4.33
C SER A 4 28.14 -5.72 -3.70
N THR A 5 26.99 -5.14 -3.36
CA THR A 5 25.89 -5.82 -2.66
C THR A 5 25.14 -6.78 -3.58
N LEU A 6 24.96 -6.38 -4.85
CA LEU A 6 24.35 -7.24 -5.87
C LEU A 6 25.24 -8.46 -6.17
N LYS A 7 26.56 -8.28 -6.21
CA LYS A 7 27.49 -9.40 -6.40
C LYS A 7 27.47 -10.37 -5.22
N GLN A 8 27.49 -9.88 -3.99
CA GLN A 8 27.40 -10.75 -2.81
C GLN A 8 26.07 -11.52 -2.75
N ALA A 9 24.96 -10.89 -3.10
CA ALA A 9 23.67 -11.57 -3.19
C ALA A 9 23.67 -12.69 -4.25
N SER A 10 24.33 -12.46 -5.40
CA SER A 10 24.46 -13.49 -6.45
C SER A 10 25.35 -14.68 -6.07
N GLU A 11 26.26 -14.49 -5.10
CA GLU A 11 27.13 -15.57 -4.60
C GLU A 11 26.44 -16.43 -3.53
N LEU A 12 25.41 -15.89 -2.86
CA LEU A 12 24.67 -16.56 -1.78
C LEU A 12 23.36 -17.20 -2.24
N GLY A 13 22.90 -16.91 -3.47
CA GLY A 13 21.64 -17.43 -3.97
C GLY A 13 21.39 -17.07 -5.43
N GLU A 14 20.16 -17.33 -5.88
CA GLU A 14 19.71 -16.98 -7.22
C GLU A 14 19.23 -15.53 -7.26
N LEU A 15 19.72 -14.76 -8.23
CA LEU A 15 19.30 -13.38 -8.46
C LEU A 15 18.31 -13.35 -9.63
N VAL A 16 17.08 -12.93 -9.35
CA VAL A 16 16.01 -12.82 -10.34
C VAL A 16 15.69 -11.35 -10.60
N TYR A 17 15.65 -10.96 -11.87
CA TYR A 17 15.21 -9.63 -12.30
C TYR A 17 13.75 -9.69 -12.73
N LEU A 18 12.90 -8.89 -12.10
CA LEU A 18 11.47 -8.84 -12.39
C LEU A 18 11.15 -7.58 -13.21
N THR A 19 11.60 -7.54 -14.47
CA THR A 19 11.49 -6.34 -15.34
C THR A 19 10.05 -6.00 -15.75
N GLU A 20 9.14 -6.97 -15.66
CA GLU A 20 7.73 -6.78 -16.02
C GLU A 20 6.91 -6.12 -14.89
N LEU A 21 7.42 -6.14 -13.66
CA LEU A 21 6.76 -5.53 -12.52
C LEU A 21 6.93 -4.01 -12.53
N GLN A 22 5.80 -3.31 -12.47
CA GLN A 22 5.74 -1.86 -12.44
C GLN A 22 5.21 -1.37 -11.11
N LEU A 23 5.83 -0.32 -10.58
CA LEU A 23 5.34 0.42 -9.42
C LEU A 23 4.54 1.62 -9.92
N ILE A 24 3.22 1.55 -9.82
CA ILE A 24 2.31 2.57 -10.35
C ILE A 24 1.61 3.30 -9.20
N LEU A 25 1.63 4.63 -9.21
CA LEU A 25 0.95 5.46 -8.23
C LEU A 25 -0.36 6.01 -8.76
N HIS A 26 -1.42 5.90 -7.97
CA HIS A 26 -2.76 6.38 -8.30
C HIS A 26 -3.20 7.49 -7.35
N LYS A 27 -3.71 8.60 -7.90
CA LYS A 27 -4.12 9.78 -7.10
C LYS A 27 -5.14 9.45 -6.02
N GLN A 28 -6.03 8.49 -6.27
CA GLN A 28 -7.07 8.09 -5.33
C GLN A 28 -6.53 7.35 -4.09
N HIS A 29 -5.27 6.90 -4.11
CA HIS A 29 -4.62 6.19 -3.00
C HIS A 29 -3.58 7.06 -2.26
N CYS A 30 -3.57 8.39 -2.47
CA CYS A 30 -2.59 9.28 -1.84
C CYS A 30 -2.61 9.21 -0.30
N ASP A 31 -3.79 8.95 0.30
CA ASP A 31 -3.92 8.77 1.74
C ASP A 31 -3.07 7.59 2.24
N ALA A 32 -3.14 6.43 1.57
CA ALA A 32 -2.37 5.25 1.91
C ALA A 32 -0.85 5.48 1.71
N TYR A 33 -0.46 6.19 0.65
CA TYR A 33 0.94 6.55 0.41
C TYR A 33 1.50 7.47 1.50
N TYR A 34 0.72 8.47 1.92
CA TYR A 34 1.08 9.35 3.02
C TYR A 34 1.26 8.57 4.32
N LEU A 35 0.34 7.66 4.64
CA LEU A 35 0.45 6.80 5.83
C LEU A 35 1.70 5.93 5.79
N ASN A 36 2.04 5.35 4.63
CA ASN A 36 3.27 4.58 4.47
C ASN A 36 4.52 5.44 4.68
N LEU A 37 4.55 6.68 4.16
CA LEU A 37 5.66 7.62 4.40
C LEU A 37 5.80 8.05 5.86
N MET A 38 4.68 8.11 6.61
CA MET A 38 4.67 8.48 8.02
C MET A 38 4.95 7.30 8.97
N ALA A 39 5.04 6.07 8.46
CA ALA A 39 5.43 4.92 9.25
C ALA A 39 6.88 5.04 9.74
N GLU A 40 7.24 4.27 10.78
CA GLU A 40 8.62 4.25 11.30
C GLU A 40 9.65 3.94 10.19
N GLN A 41 9.27 3.07 9.25
CA GLN A 41 10.02 2.79 8.05
C GLN A 41 9.05 2.61 6.88
N PRO A 42 9.11 3.45 5.83
CA PRO A 42 8.33 3.26 4.62
C PRO A 42 8.69 1.94 3.94
N LYS A 43 7.69 1.25 3.41
CA LYS A 43 7.86 -0.09 2.82
C LYS A 43 7.39 -0.15 1.38
N VAL A 44 7.99 -1.07 0.63
CA VAL A 44 7.44 -1.60 -0.61
C VAL A 44 6.96 -3.02 -0.36
N TYR A 45 5.85 -3.37 -1.00
CA TYR A 45 5.20 -4.66 -0.90
C TYR A 45 5.26 -5.36 -2.26
N LEU A 46 5.58 -6.66 -2.21
CA LEU A 46 5.52 -7.56 -3.36
C LEU A 46 4.47 -8.64 -3.07
N VAL A 47 3.40 -8.63 -3.85
CA VAL A 47 2.35 -9.65 -3.80
C VAL A 47 2.72 -10.76 -4.77
N CYS A 48 2.69 -11.99 -4.29
CA CYS A 48 2.97 -13.20 -5.04
C CYS A 48 1.78 -14.17 -4.93
N SER A 49 1.36 -14.72 -6.07
CA SER A 49 0.50 -15.91 -6.08
C SER A 49 1.30 -17.15 -5.80
N GLN A 50 0.62 -18.16 -5.25
CA GLN A 50 1.11 -19.54 -5.29
C GLN A 50 0.63 -20.20 -6.58
N ASP A 51 1.51 -20.30 -7.57
CA ASP A 51 1.26 -21.09 -8.78
C ASP A 51 2.13 -22.35 -8.76
N ALA A 52 1.49 -23.52 -8.84
CA ALA A 52 2.16 -24.83 -8.82
C ALA A 52 3.18 -25.09 -7.69
N GLY A 53 3.11 -24.34 -6.58
CA GLY A 53 4.05 -24.45 -5.45
C GLY A 53 5.24 -23.48 -5.51
N GLU A 54 5.31 -22.64 -6.54
CA GLU A 54 6.30 -21.57 -6.66
C GLU A 54 5.64 -20.19 -6.39
N LEU A 55 6.41 -19.28 -5.78
CA LEU A 55 5.98 -17.91 -5.56
C LEU A 55 6.14 -17.12 -6.85
N ALA A 56 5.02 -16.82 -7.53
CA ALA A 56 5.00 -16.04 -8.74
C ALA A 56 4.64 -14.57 -8.42
N PRO A 57 5.56 -13.61 -8.61
CA PRO A 57 5.28 -12.19 -8.36
C PRO A 57 4.20 -11.64 -9.29
N MET A 58 3.22 -10.96 -8.72
CA MET A 58 2.06 -10.42 -9.45
C MET A 58 1.98 -8.91 -9.42
N LEU A 59 2.27 -8.30 -8.27
CA LEU A 59 2.06 -6.87 -8.05
C LEU A 59 3.13 -6.31 -7.11
N MET A 60 3.64 -5.14 -7.44
CA MET A 60 4.52 -4.34 -6.58
C MET A 60 3.81 -3.04 -6.23
N THR A 61 3.73 -2.72 -4.94
CA THR A 61 2.98 -1.54 -4.47
C THR A 61 3.61 -0.92 -3.22
N VAL A 62 3.33 0.38 -3.01
CA VAL A 62 3.62 1.11 -1.75
C VAL A 62 2.33 1.45 -1.00
N ASP A 63 1.21 0.89 -1.46
CA ASP A 63 -0.10 1.02 -0.84
C ASP A 63 -0.29 -0.06 0.23
N PHE A 64 -0.30 0.37 1.50
CA PHE A 64 -0.50 -0.53 2.62
C PHE A 64 -1.90 -1.19 2.60
N ASP A 65 -2.95 -0.46 2.24
CA ASP A 65 -4.32 -0.98 2.24
C ASP A 65 -4.49 -2.02 1.14
N GLN A 66 -3.88 -1.78 -0.04
CA GLN A 66 -3.85 -2.76 -1.12
C GLN A 66 -3.09 -4.02 -0.72
N ALA A 67 -1.93 -3.88 -0.07
CA ALA A 67 -1.14 -5.02 0.41
C ALA A 67 -1.93 -5.84 1.46
N ALA A 68 -2.58 -5.16 2.40
CA ALA A 68 -3.43 -5.79 3.41
C ALA A 68 -4.61 -6.57 2.79
N ALA A 69 -5.26 -6.01 1.77
CA ALA A 69 -6.34 -6.70 1.06
C ALA A 69 -5.88 -8.03 0.43
N TYR A 70 -4.66 -8.10 -0.12
CA TYR A 70 -4.12 -9.35 -0.67
C TYR A 70 -3.73 -10.36 0.42
N MET A 71 -3.27 -9.89 1.58
CA MET A 71 -3.05 -10.76 2.74
C MET A 71 -4.36 -11.43 3.19
N GLU A 72 -5.48 -10.68 3.18
CA GLU A 72 -6.80 -11.20 3.54
C GLU A 72 -7.32 -12.26 2.55
N THR A 73 -6.95 -12.17 1.27
CA THR A 73 -7.34 -13.15 0.25
C THR A 73 -6.46 -14.41 0.24
N GLY A 74 -5.46 -14.50 1.12
CA GLY A 74 -4.57 -15.65 1.24
C GLY A 74 -3.37 -15.64 0.29
N GLU A 75 -3.11 -14.52 -0.40
CA GLU A 75 -1.92 -14.37 -1.22
C GLU A 75 -0.69 -14.12 -0.35
N THR A 76 0.50 -14.43 -0.89
CA THR A 76 1.74 -14.18 -0.16
C THR A 76 2.20 -12.75 -0.40
N VAL A 77 2.33 -11.97 0.67
CA VAL A 77 2.81 -10.59 0.59
C VAL A 77 4.14 -10.47 1.31
N LEU A 78 5.18 -10.14 0.55
CA LEU A 78 6.52 -9.86 1.05
C LEU A 78 6.70 -8.34 1.19
N ASP A 79 7.47 -7.91 2.18
CA ASP A 79 7.78 -6.50 2.39
C ASP A 79 9.28 -6.25 2.49
N ALA A 80 9.69 -5.04 2.10
CA ALA A 80 11.06 -4.57 2.24
C ALA A 80 11.08 -3.06 2.52
N PRO A 81 12.14 -2.53 3.16
CA PRO A 81 12.34 -1.10 3.29
C PRO A 81 12.32 -0.42 1.92
N LEU A 82 11.58 0.68 1.79
CA LEU A 82 11.57 1.49 0.60
C LEU A 82 12.90 2.25 0.49
N ALA A 83 13.55 2.17 -0.67
CA ALA A 83 14.80 2.89 -0.90
C ALA A 83 14.59 4.41 -0.85
N ASP A 84 15.54 5.15 -0.29
CA ASP A 84 15.43 6.62 -0.09
C ASP A 84 15.02 7.38 -1.36
N ALA A 85 15.58 7.02 -2.52
CA ALA A 85 15.22 7.64 -3.79
C ALA A 85 13.74 7.42 -4.16
N LEU A 86 13.18 6.26 -3.82
CA LEU A 86 11.75 5.97 -3.99
C LEU A 86 10.90 6.67 -2.92
N CYS A 87 11.40 6.86 -1.70
CA CYS A 87 10.73 7.66 -0.68
C CYS A 87 10.55 9.11 -1.15
N VAL A 88 11.61 9.74 -1.66
CA VAL A 88 11.56 11.11 -2.21
C VAL A 88 10.60 11.20 -3.40
N TRP A 89 10.64 10.21 -4.30
CA TRP A 89 9.72 10.14 -5.44
C TRP A 89 8.25 10.02 -4.99
N LEU A 90 7.98 9.17 -4.00
CA LEU A 90 6.64 8.99 -3.42
C LEU A 90 6.17 10.27 -2.71
N GLU A 91 7.04 10.92 -1.95
CA GLU A 91 6.75 12.19 -1.27
C GLU A 91 6.36 13.27 -2.28
N HIS A 92 7.10 13.44 -3.37
CA HIS A 92 6.76 14.40 -4.41
C HIS A 92 5.38 14.12 -5.03
N PHE A 93 5.05 12.84 -5.25
CA PHE A 93 3.73 12.47 -5.77
C PHE A 93 2.62 12.80 -4.78
N VAL A 94 2.81 12.48 -3.49
CA VAL A 94 1.86 12.77 -2.42
C VAL A 94 1.67 14.29 -2.28
N VAL A 95 2.74 15.07 -2.18
CA VAL A 95 2.64 16.55 -2.06
C VAL A 95 1.90 17.17 -3.26
N ALA A 96 2.09 16.63 -4.47
CA ALA A 96 1.45 17.16 -5.67
C ALA A 96 -0.03 16.78 -5.83
N HIS A 97 -0.51 15.72 -5.16
CA HIS A 97 -1.82 15.13 -5.42
C HIS A 97 -2.69 14.89 -4.18
N TYR A 98 -2.14 14.97 -2.98
CA TYR A 98 -2.87 14.83 -1.73
C TYR A 98 -3.77 16.04 -1.51
N ILE A 99 -5.08 15.80 -1.55
CA ILE A 99 -6.10 16.79 -1.21
C ILE A 99 -6.72 16.33 0.11
N PRO A 100 -6.38 16.97 1.25
CA PRO A 100 -6.93 16.59 2.54
C PRO A 100 -8.45 16.66 2.50
N ALA A 101 -9.13 15.54 2.72
CA ALA A 101 -10.58 15.54 2.83
C ALA A 101 -10.99 16.39 4.04
N ALA A 102 -11.77 17.45 3.80
CA ALA A 102 -12.29 18.26 4.90
C ALA A 102 -13.06 17.35 5.87
N PRO A 103 -12.76 17.38 7.19
CA PRO A 103 -13.31 16.42 8.14
C PRO A 103 -14.84 16.48 8.13
N LYS A 104 -15.46 15.40 7.64
CA LYS A 104 -16.92 15.31 7.55
C LYS A 104 -17.48 14.95 8.92
N LYS A 105 -17.86 15.97 9.71
CA LYS A 105 -18.55 15.76 10.98
C LYS A 105 -19.78 14.86 10.77
N ARG A 106 -19.77 13.67 11.36
CA ARG A 106 -20.92 12.76 11.38
C ARG A 106 -22.05 13.43 12.15
N LYS A 107 -23.06 13.96 11.44
CA LYS A 107 -24.30 14.45 12.08
C LYS A 107 -25.04 13.24 12.67
N ARG A 108 -25.19 13.19 14.00
CA ARG A 108 -26.08 12.21 14.66
C ARG A 108 -27.51 12.44 14.15
N ARG A 109 -28.17 11.39 13.66
CA ARG A 109 -29.62 11.43 13.42
C ARG A 109 -30.32 11.63 14.77
N LYS A 110 -31.22 12.62 14.86
CA LYS A 110 -32.09 12.80 16.03
C LYS A 110 -33.15 11.69 15.99
N TRP A 111 -33.20 10.86 17.04
CA TRP A 111 -34.10 9.71 17.15
C TRP A 111 -35.45 10.03 17.84
N HIS A 112 -35.84 11.31 17.94
CA HIS A 112 -36.87 11.74 18.88
C HIS A 112 -38.14 12.36 18.25
N ASP A 113 -38.57 11.86 17.08
CA ASP A 113 -39.84 12.27 16.45
C ASP A 113 -40.74 11.09 16.01
N ALA A 114 -40.49 9.87 16.50
CA ALA A 114 -41.28 8.68 16.12
C ALA A 114 -42.27 8.21 17.20
N ASP A 115 -42.59 9.02 18.22
CA ASP A 115 -43.50 8.61 19.30
C ASP A 115 -44.55 9.67 19.65
N LYS A 116 -45.18 10.26 18.62
CA LYS A 116 -46.45 11.00 18.78
C LYS A 116 -47.42 10.67 17.66
N GLY A 117 -48.26 9.69 17.94
CA GLY A 117 -49.50 9.38 17.21
C GLY A 117 -49.96 7.99 17.63
N GLU A 118 -51.13 7.74 18.17
CA GLU A 118 -52.31 8.57 18.46
C GLU A 118 -53.13 7.69 19.42
N THR A 119 -53.53 8.24 20.57
CA THR A 119 -54.59 7.68 21.40
C THR A 119 -55.93 8.00 20.75
N THR A 120 -56.71 7.00 20.35
CA THR A 120 -58.18 7.00 20.36
C THR A 120 -58.65 5.55 20.36
#